data_AF-A0A316RHI5-F1
#
_entry.id   AF-A0A316RHI5-F1
#
_cell.length_a   1.000
_cell.length_b   1.000
_cell.length_c   1.000
_cell.angle_alpha   90.00
_cell.angle_beta   90.00
_cell.angle_gamma   90.00
#
_symmetry.space_group_name_H-M   'P 1'
#
loop_
_entity.id
_entity.type
_entity.pdbx_description
1 polymer ?
#
loop_
_entity_poly.entity_id
_entity_poly.type
_entity_poly.pdbx_seq_one_letter_code
_entity_poly.pdbx_strand_id
1 'polypeptide(L)'
;MTKKTKTLVGLIALFAAVAYVALPYDIDGNWYGYIDDFFVFMAGYTFFMSTRSKSVRAAQLLGMTAGTFFIIGMLSLIALIVIF
;
A
#
# COMPACT_ATOMS: atom_id res chain seq x y z
N MET A 1 -17.30 -6.99 11.65
CA MET A 1 -16.52 -7.75 10.65
C MET A 1 -15.84 -8.94 11.30
N THR A 2 -16.01 -10.15 10.77
CA THR A 2 -15.46 -11.38 11.37
C THR A 2 -13.92 -11.45 11.21
N LYS A 3 -13.24 -12.28 12.01
CA LYS A 3 -11.79 -12.49 11.91
C LYS A 3 -11.37 -12.99 10.51
N LYS A 4 -12.13 -13.93 9.94
CA LYS A 4 -11.90 -14.44 8.57
C LYS A 4 -11.98 -13.33 7.53
N THR A 5 -13.00 -12.46 7.63
CA THR A 5 -13.17 -11.33 6.71
C THR A 5 -12.00 -10.33 6.79
N LYS A 6 -11.52 -10.00 8.01
CA LYS A 6 -10.34 -9.14 8.20
C LYS A 6 -9.09 -9.71 7.53
N THR A 7 -8.84 -11.00 7.72
CA THR A 7 -7.68 -11.67 7.12
C THR A 7 -7.76 -11.70 5.59
N LEU A 8 -8.94 -11.96 5.04
CA LEU A 8 -9.16 -11.96 3.59
C LEU A 8 -8.92 -10.58 2.98
N VAL A 9 -9.49 -9.54 3.59
CA VAL A 9 -9.33 -8.14 3.14
C VAL A 9 -7.86 -7.72 3.19
N GLY A 10 -7.13 -8.07 4.25
CA GLY A 10 -5.70 -7.82 4.33
C GLY A 10 -4.89 -8.55 3.26
N LEU A 11 -5.21 -9.82 2.96
CA LEU A 11 -4.57 -10.59 1.88
C LEU A 11 -4.81 -9.97 0.51
N ILE A 12 -6.06 -9.61 0.21
CA ILE A 12 -6.41 -8.96 -1.07
C ILE A 12 -5.64 -7.65 -1.22
N ALA A 13 -5.58 -6.83 -0.18
CA ALA A 13 -4.82 -5.58 -0.20
C ALA A 13 -3.32 -5.81 -0.44
N LEU A 14 -2.72 -6.82 0.21
CA LEU A 14 -1.32 -7.16 -0.02
C LEU A 14 -1.08 -7.67 -1.44
N PHE A 15 -1.93 -8.55 -1.96
CA PHE A 15 -1.79 -9.05 -3.32
C PHE A 15 -1.97 -7.97 -4.37
N ALA A 16 -2.91 -7.04 -4.17
CA ALA A 16 -3.08 -5.88 -5.04
C ALA A 16 -1.83 -4.99 -5.03
N ALA A 17 -1.26 -4.73 -3.86
CA ALA A 17 -0.02 -3.97 -3.70
C ALA A 17 1.19 -4.66 -4.37
N VAL A 18 1.33 -5.98 -4.22
CA VAL A 18 2.38 -6.75 -4.90
C VAL A 18 2.17 -6.75 -6.41
N ALA A 19 0.93 -6.91 -6.87
CA ALA A 19 0.61 -6.88 -8.29
C ALA A 19 0.91 -5.49 -8.91
N TYR A 20 0.66 -4.41 -8.16
CA TYR A 20 1.00 -3.05 -8.57
C TYR A 20 2.50 -2.90 -8.81
N VAL A 21 3.34 -3.32 -7.86
CA VAL A 21 4.81 -3.27 -8.01
C VAL A 21 5.34 -4.24 -9.07
N ALA A 22 4.75 -5.43 -9.19
CA ALA A 22 5.24 -6.48 -10.08
C ALA A 22 4.80 -6.32 -11.53
N LEU A 23 3.75 -5.52 -11.78
CA LEU A 23 3.33 -5.10 -13.12
C LEU A 23 3.96 -3.72 -13.35
N PRO A 24 5.17 -3.64 -13.94
CA PRO A 24 5.71 -2.36 -14.34
C PRO A 24 4.78 -1.81 -15.42
N TYR A 25 3.83 -0.96 -15.00
CA TYR A 25 3.12 -0.07 -15.91
C TYR A 25 4.06 1.05 -16.38
N ASP A 26 5.21 1.16 -15.72
CA ASP A 26 6.14 2.24 -15.89
C ASP A 26 7.05 2.04 -17.11
N ILE A 27 6.77 2.86 -18.11
CA ILE A 27 7.52 3.03 -19.35
C ILE A 27 8.73 3.95 -19.11
N ASP A 28 8.91 4.44 -17.88
CA ASP A 28 9.91 5.45 -17.53
C ASP A 28 11.21 4.82 -17.01
N GLY A 29 12.30 5.04 -17.74
CA GLY A 29 13.63 4.49 -17.45
C GLY A 29 14.36 5.11 -16.24
N ASN A 30 13.67 5.82 -15.34
CA ASN A 30 14.26 6.56 -14.23
C ASN A 30 13.74 6.13 -12.86
N TRP A 31 14.62 6.11 -11.86
CA TRP A 31 14.34 5.64 -10.49
C TRP A 31 13.16 6.32 -9.76
N TYR A 32 12.78 7.53 -10.18
CA TYR A 32 11.66 8.27 -9.61
C TYR A 32 10.30 7.64 -9.90
N GLY A 33 10.19 6.88 -10.99
CA GLY A 33 8.97 6.19 -11.40
C GLY A 33 8.52 5.07 -10.45
N TYR A 34 9.42 4.59 -9.58
CA TYR A 34 9.11 3.53 -8.61
C TYR A 34 8.75 4.05 -7.20
N ILE A 35 8.64 5.37 -7.02
CA ILE A 35 8.41 5.95 -5.68
C ILE A 35 6.98 5.67 -5.21
N ASP A 36 5.98 5.81 -6.08
CA ASP A 36 4.59 5.48 -5.76
C ASP A 36 4.41 3.98 -5.53
N ASP A 37 5.05 3.13 -6.34
CA ASP A 37 5.11 1.67 -6.15
C ASP A 37 5.53 1.28 -4.74
N PHE A 38 6.63 1.86 -4.24
CA PHE A 38 7.13 1.61 -2.89
C PHE A 38 6.08 1.96 -1.82
N PHE A 39 5.46 3.13 -1.94
CA PHE A 39 4.49 3.60 -0.95
C PHE A 39 3.18 2.82 -1.00
N VAL A 40 2.71 2.45 -2.20
CA VAL A 40 1.53 1.57 -2.38
C VAL A 40 1.81 0.18 -1.78
N PHE A 41 3.03 -0.35 -1.96
CA PHE A 41 3.42 -1.60 -1.32
C PHE A 41 3.42 -1.51 0.20
N MET A 42 4.06 -0.49 0.74
CA MET A 42 4.12 -0.26 2.19
C MET A 42 2.72 -0.07 2.79
N ALA A 43 1.80 0.57 2.07
CA ALA A 43 0.39 0.69 2.47
C ALA A 43 -0.29 -0.67 2.55
N GLY A 44 -0.19 -1.50 1.50
CA GLY A 44 -0.75 -2.85 1.48
C GLY A 44 -0.18 -3.74 2.58
N TYR A 45 1.13 -3.71 2.80
CA TYR A 45 1.81 -4.50 3.82
C TYR A 45 1.44 -4.08 5.26
N THR A 46 1.46 -2.79 5.55
CA THR A 46 1.10 -2.29 6.90
C THR A 46 -0.38 -2.50 7.21
N PHE A 47 -1.26 -2.38 6.21
CA PHE A 47 -2.67 -2.71 6.36
C PHE A 47 -2.87 -4.22 6.60
N PHE A 48 -2.16 -5.07 5.85
CA PHE A 48 -2.16 -6.52 6.08
C PHE A 48 -1.74 -6.87 7.51
N MET A 49 -0.72 -6.18 8.06
CA MET A 49 -0.29 -6.36 9.45
C MET A 49 -1.34 -5.84 10.45
N SER A 50 -2.00 -4.71 10.16
CA SER A 50 -3.11 -4.18 10.97
C SER A 50 -4.21 -5.23 11.16
N THR A 51 -4.57 -5.97 10.10
CA THR A 51 -5.62 -7.01 10.17
C THR A 51 -5.25 -8.24 11.03
N ARG A 52 -3.96 -8.42 11.35
CA ARG A 52 -3.43 -9.55 12.13
C ARG A 52 -3.00 -9.17 13.55
N SER A 53 -2.91 -7.88 13.85
CA SER A 53 -2.54 -7.41 15.17
C SER A 53 -3.58 -7.85 16.21
N LYS A 54 -3.10 -8.40 17.33
CA LYS A 54 -3.94 -8.76 18.49
C LYS A 54 -4.23 -7.54 19.37
N SER A 55 -3.38 -6.52 19.32
CA SER A 55 -3.57 -5.27 20.06
C SER A 55 -4.38 -4.29 19.23
N VAL A 56 -5.46 -3.75 19.82
CA VAL A 56 -6.33 -2.74 19.20
C VAL A 56 -5.53 -1.49 18.86
N ARG A 57 -4.69 -1.01 19.79
CA ARG A 57 -3.85 0.17 19.59
C ARG A 57 -2.85 -0.03 18.45
N ALA A 58 -2.18 -1.19 18.41
CA ALA A 58 -1.24 -1.49 17.33
C ALA A 58 -1.95 -1.64 15.98
N ALA A 59 -3.15 -2.24 15.95
CA ALA A 59 -3.95 -2.34 14.73
C ALA A 59 -4.34 -0.95 14.19
N GLN A 60 -4.76 -0.05 15.08
CA GLN A 60 -5.09 1.34 14.73
C GLN A 60 -3.87 2.09 14.19
N LEU A 61 -2.72 2.01 14.88
CA LEU A 61 -1.48 2.66 14.42
C LEU A 61 -1.05 2.13 13.06
N LEU A 62 -1.03 0.81 12.87
CA LEU A 62 -0.69 0.19 11.58
C LEU A 62 -1.68 0.60 10.48
N GLY A 63 -2.96 0.73 10.80
CA GLY A 63 -3.99 1.19 9.86
C GLY A 63 -3.81 2.66 9.47
N MET A 64 -3.47 3.53 10.43
CA MET A 64 -3.15 4.93 10.17
C MET A 64 -1.90 5.05 9.30
N THR A 65 -0.83 4.33 9.64
CA THR A 65 0.40 4.28 8.84
C THR A 65 0.13 3.77 7.42
N ALA A 66 -0.70 2.76 7.26
CA ALA A 66 -1.12 2.28 5.94
C ALA A 66 -1.84 3.36 5.13
N GLY A 67 -2.76 4.09 5.75
CA GLY A 67 -3.44 5.22 5.11
C GLY A 67 -2.47 6.34 4.72
N THR A 68 -1.51 6.67 5.59
CA THR A 68 -0.46 7.66 5.30
C THR A 68 0.39 7.23 4.10
N PHE A 69 0.86 5.98 4.07
CA PHE A 69 1.62 5.47 2.93
C PHE A 69 0.80 5.49 1.64
N PHE A 70 -0.48 5.13 1.69
CA PHE A 70 -1.34 5.18 0.50
C PHE A 70 -1.49 6.60 -0.04
N ILE A 71 -1.72 7.58 0.83
CA ILE A 71 -1.83 9.00 0.44
C ILE A 71 -0.52 9.47 -0.20
N ILE A 72 0.63 9.15 0.40
CA ILE A 72 1.93 9.54 -0.17
C ILE A 72 2.13 8.87 -1.53
N GLY A 73 1.84 7.58 -1.67
CA GLY A 73 1.93 6.87 -2.95
C GLY A 73 1.06 7.50 -4.04
N MET A 74 -0.18 7.85 -3.73
CA MET A 74 -1.06 8.53 -4.69
C MET A 74 -0.55 9.94 -5.05
N LEU A 75 -0.01 10.70 -4.08
CA LEU A 75 0.61 12.00 -4.36
C LEU A 75 1.86 11.87 -5.25
N SER A 76 2.67 10.84 -5.02
CA SER A 76 3.82 10.51 -5.86
C SER A 76 3.40 10.15 -7.28
N LEU A 77 2.37 9.31 -7.44
CA LEU A 77 1.82 8.94 -8.75
C LEU A 77 1.28 10.17 -9.50
N ILE A 78 0.52 11.03 -8.82
CA ILE A 78 0.03 12.29 -9.40
C ILE A 78 1.21 13.17 -9.83
N ALA A 79 2.23 13.30 -8.99
CA ALA A 79 3.42 14.09 -9.32
C ALA A 79 4.15 13.53 -10.56
N LEU A 80 4.28 12.21 -10.68
CA LEU A 80 4.85 11.58 -11.86
C LEU A 80 4.04 11.90 -13.13
N ILE A 81 2.72 11.69 -13.09
CA ILE A 81 1.81 11.97 -14.22
C ILE A 81 1.81 13.47 -14.63
N VAL A 82 2.07 14.39 -13.71
CA VAL A 82 2.10 15.83 -14.01
C VAL A 82 3.46 16.28 -14.56
N ILE A 83 4.54 15.61 -14.15
CA ILE A 83 5.91 15.97 -14.54
C ILE A 83 6.30 15.35 -15.89
N PHE A 84 5.76 14.18 -16.23
CA PHE A 84 6.00 13.44 -17.47
C PHE A 84 4.79 13.46 -18.39
#